data_AF-A0A1F3E6I4-F1
#
_entry.id   AF-A0A1F3E6I4-F1
#
_cell.length_a   1.000
_cell.length_b   1.000
_cell.length_c   1.000
_cell.angle_alpha   90.00
_cell.angle_beta   90.00
_cell.angle_gamma   90.00
#
_symmetry.space_group_name_H-M   'P 1'
#
loop_
_entity.id
_entity.type
_entity.pdbx_description
1 polymer ?
#
loop_
_entity_poly.entity_id
_entity_poly.type
_entity_poly.pdbx_seq_one_letter_code
_entity_poly.pdbx_strand_id
1 'polypeptide(L)'
;MIISNEKVVSLIYQLQVDDNNGDVIETVSEDRPFVFLYGAGNMLPKFEENLNGLKAGDKFEFKIECDDAYGQANDEAVVELPKNIFEIEGKVEDGLLELGNVIPMQSQDGQKLNGVVIEVDDNVVTMDFNHPLAGDDLYFSGHIIEVREATANELKNGYAASEQYEHDHDHDDHEHSCGCGCDH
;
A
#
# COMPACT_ATOMS: atom_id res chain seq x y z
N MET A 1 4.84 -28.33 -7.69
CA MET A 1 4.26 -28.07 -6.35
C MET A 1 3.04 -27.19 -6.56
N ILE A 2 1.94 -27.41 -5.82
CA ILE A 2 0.74 -26.55 -5.90
C ILE A 2 0.79 -25.50 -4.79
N ILE A 3 0.20 -24.34 -5.02
CA ILE A 3 0.02 -23.30 -4.01
C ILE A 3 -0.93 -23.81 -2.91
N SER A 4 -0.53 -23.66 -1.65
CA SER A 4 -1.24 -24.12 -0.45
C SER A 4 -0.76 -23.34 0.78
N ASN A 5 -1.44 -23.48 1.93
CA ASN A 5 -1.00 -22.85 3.19
C ASN A 5 0.46 -23.15 3.52
N GLU A 6 1.14 -22.19 4.15
CA GLU A 6 2.54 -22.30 4.59
C GLU A 6 3.54 -22.48 3.43
N LYS A 7 3.18 -22.02 2.23
CA LYS A 7 4.06 -22.00 1.06
C LYS A 7 4.45 -20.58 0.71
N VAL A 8 5.70 -20.41 0.29
CA VAL A 8 6.19 -19.15 -0.27
C VAL A 8 5.96 -19.20 -1.77
N VAL A 9 5.26 -18.19 -2.29
CA VAL A 9 4.91 -18.07 -3.69
C VAL A 9 5.60 -16.82 -4.24
N SER A 10 6.38 -17.02 -5.29
CA SER A 10 6.97 -15.95 -6.10
C SER A 10 6.16 -15.82 -7.37
N LEU A 11 5.59 -14.66 -7.62
CA LEU A 11 4.79 -14.41 -8.81
C LEU A 11 5.03 -13.01 -9.36
N ILE A 12 4.65 -12.81 -10.60
CA ILE A 12 4.60 -11.50 -11.23
C ILE A 12 3.16 -11.19 -11.56
N TYR A 13 2.76 -9.93 -11.42
CA TYR A 13 1.42 -9.49 -11.75
C TYR A 13 1.42 -8.03 -12.19
N GLN A 14 0.40 -7.69 -12.94
CA GLN A 14 0.06 -6.35 -13.32
C GLN A 14 -1.33 -6.05 -12.77
N LEU A 15 -1.42 -4.98 -11.98
CA LEU A 15 -2.63 -4.44 -11.39
C LEU A 15 -3.15 -3.30 -12.27
N GLN A 16 -4.40 -3.42 -12.71
CA GLN A 16 -5.10 -2.40 -13.48
C GLN A 16 -6.41 -2.03 -12.77
N VAL A 17 -6.82 -0.77 -12.89
CA VAL A 17 -8.12 -0.28 -12.36
C VAL A 17 -9.20 -0.48 -13.41
N ASP A 18 -10.45 -0.67 -12.98
CA ASP A 18 -11.67 -0.79 -13.80
C ASP A 18 -11.78 -2.13 -14.54
N ASP A 19 -10.87 -2.40 -15.49
CA ASP A 19 -10.90 -3.61 -16.32
C ASP A 19 -9.53 -3.92 -16.97
N ASN A 20 -9.45 -4.95 -17.83
CA ASN A 20 -8.24 -5.40 -18.54
C ASN A 20 -7.61 -4.33 -19.45
N ASN A 21 -8.30 -3.23 -19.69
CA ASN A 21 -7.87 -2.13 -20.54
C ASN A 21 -7.82 -0.78 -19.79
N GLY A 22 -7.88 -0.82 -18.46
CA GLY A 22 -7.80 0.37 -17.63
C GLY A 22 -6.37 0.80 -17.34
N ASP A 23 -6.24 1.76 -16.42
CA ASP A 23 -4.94 2.33 -16.06
C ASP A 23 -4.14 1.33 -15.22
N VAL A 24 -2.90 1.10 -15.66
CA VAL A 24 -1.96 0.23 -14.95
C VAL A 24 -1.41 0.98 -13.75
N ILE A 25 -1.77 0.53 -12.56
CA ILE A 25 -1.35 1.16 -11.30
C ILE A 25 -0.02 0.60 -10.83
N GLU A 26 0.09 -0.72 -10.91
CA GLU A 26 1.26 -1.43 -10.42
C GLU A 26 1.64 -2.55 -11.38
N THR A 27 2.94 -2.71 -11.60
CA THR A 27 3.46 -3.80 -12.41
C THR A 27 4.65 -4.43 -11.70
N VAL A 28 4.45 -5.63 -11.22
CA VAL A 28 5.49 -6.52 -10.70
C VAL A 28 6.02 -7.32 -11.88
N SER A 29 7.30 -7.14 -12.19
CA SER A 29 7.99 -7.84 -13.29
C SER A 29 8.96 -8.89 -12.75
N GLU A 30 9.49 -9.75 -13.63
CA GLU A 30 10.46 -10.80 -13.24
C GLU A 30 11.76 -10.26 -12.61
N ASP A 31 12.08 -8.98 -12.84
CA ASP A 31 13.21 -8.29 -12.22
C ASP A 31 13.02 -8.12 -10.70
N ARG A 32 11.77 -7.92 -10.27
CA ARG A 32 11.37 -7.80 -8.87
C ARG A 32 10.10 -8.61 -8.65
N PRO A 33 10.20 -9.95 -8.59
CA PRO A 33 9.04 -10.81 -8.41
C PRO A 33 8.45 -10.57 -7.02
N PHE A 34 7.12 -10.59 -6.92
CA PHE A 34 6.43 -10.46 -5.66
C PHE A 34 6.45 -11.80 -4.94
N VAL A 35 7.12 -11.83 -3.79
CA VAL A 35 7.29 -13.04 -2.98
C VAL A 35 6.49 -12.87 -1.70
N PHE A 36 5.52 -13.74 -1.48
CA PHE A 36 4.67 -13.69 -0.29
C PHE A 36 4.41 -15.08 0.28
N LEU A 37 4.04 -15.12 1.56
CA LEU A 37 3.65 -16.32 2.26
C LEU A 37 2.15 -16.55 2.10
N TYR A 38 1.78 -17.64 1.44
CA TYR A 38 0.38 -18.01 1.22
C TYR A 38 -0.27 -18.47 2.53
N GLY A 39 -1.44 -17.91 2.83
CA GLY A 39 -2.21 -18.16 4.04
C GLY A 39 -1.77 -17.34 5.25
N ALA A 40 -0.90 -16.34 5.06
CA ALA A 40 -0.49 -15.42 6.11
C ALA A 40 -1.42 -14.20 6.27
N GLY A 41 -2.40 -14.03 5.37
CA GLY A 41 -3.31 -12.88 5.38
C GLY A 41 -2.63 -11.56 4.98
N ASN A 42 -1.50 -11.64 4.27
CA ASN A 42 -0.76 -10.48 3.78
C ASN A 42 -1.34 -9.90 2.49
N MET A 43 -2.23 -10.64 1.81
CA MET A 43 -2.84 -10.27 0.54
C MET A 43 -4.37 -10.36 0.65
N LEU A 44 -5.05 -9.82 -0.35
CA LEU A 44 -6.50 -9.89 -0.46
C LEU A 44 -6.97 -11.36 -0.45
N PRO A 45 -8.00 -11.72 0.34
CA PRO A 45 -8.48 -13.10 0.44
C PRO A 45 -8.89 -13.66 -0.92
N LYS A 46 -9.57 -12.85 -1.76
CA LYS A 46 -9.90 -13.24 -3.14
C LYS A 46 -8.68 -13.49 -4.01
N PHE A 47 -7.61 -12.72 -3.81
CA PHE A 47 -6.37 -12.92 -4.56
C PHE A 47 -5.74 -14.26 -4.20
N GLU A 48 -5.65 -14.59 -2.91
CA GLU A 48 -5.15 -15.89 -2.46
C GLU A 48 -6.06 -17.05 -2.94
N GLU A 49 -7.38 -16.90 -2.86
CA GLU A 49 -8.32 -17.92 -3.34
C GLU A 49 -8.16 -18.24 -4.83
N ASN A 50 -7.98 -17.22 -5.68
CA ASN A 50 -7.79 -17.42 -7.12
C ASN A 50 -6.44 -18.08 -7.45
N LEU A 51 -5.42 -17.88 -6.61
CA LEU A 51 -4.12 -18.54 -6.76
C LEU A 51 -4.11 -19.97 -6.22
N ASN A 52 -5.12 -20.36 -5.44
CA ASN A 52 -5.20 -21.69 -4.85
C ASN A 52 -5.18 -22.79 -5.93
N GLY A 53 -4.29 -23.77 -5.77
CA GLY A 53 -4.21 -24.90 -6.70
C GLY A 53 -3.40 -24.67 -7.97
N LEU A 54 -2.96 -23.43 -8.24
CA LEU A 54 -2.02 -23.15 -9.34
C LEU A 54 -0.60 -23.64 -9.01
N LYS A 55 0.25 -23.75 -10.03
CA LYS A 55 1.64 -24.21 -9.91
C LYS A 55 2.61 -23.17 -10.49
N ALA A 56 3.89 -23.33 -10.18
CA ALA A 56 4.95 -22.56 -10.85
C ALA A 56 4.85 -22.70 -12.38
N GLY A 57 4.84 -21.58 -13.08
CA GLY A 57 4.65 -21.45 -14.52
C GLY A 57 3.20 -21.27 -14.97
N ASP A 58 2.20 -21.43 -14.10
CA ASP A 58 0.80 -21.16 -14.45
C ASP A 58 0.52 -19.66 -14.53
N LYS A 59 -0.26 -19.28 -15.54
CA LYS A 59 -0.76 -17.92 -15.72
C LYS A 59 -2.12 -17.76 -15.06
N PHE A 60 -2.38 -16.59 -14.52
CA PHE A 60 -3.67 -16.25 -13.93
C PHE A 60 -4.11 -14.87 -14.38
N GLU A 61 -5.41 -14.73 -14.57
CA GLU A 61 -6.06 -13.45 -14.81
C GLU A 61 -7.43 -13.49 -14.14
N PHE A 62 -7.67 -12.53 -13.26
CA PHE A 62 -8.94 -12.42 -12.55
C PHE A 62 -9.20 -10.99 -12.15
N LYS A 63 -10.49 -10.68 -12.06
CA LYS A 63 -11.02 -9.41 -11.59
C LYS A 63 -11.46 -9.58 -10.14
N ILE A 64 -11.03 -8.67 -9.27
CA ILE A 64 -11.54 -8.53 -7.90
C ILE A 64 -12.42 -7.29 -7.89
N GLU A 65 -13.68 -7.46 -7.49
CA GLU A 65 -14.58 -6.31 -7.30
C GLU A 65 -14.06 -5.40 -6.19
N CYS A 66 -14.34 -4.11 -6.27
CA CYS A 66 -13.91 -3.14 -5.26
C CYS A 66 -14.20 -3.60 -3.83
N ASP A 67 -15.39 -4.16 -3.56
CA ASP A 67 -15.84 -4.66 -2.25
C ASP A 67 -14.89 -5.71 -1.62
N ASP A 68 -14.31 -6.58 -2.45
CA ASP A 68 -13.40 -7.64 -2.04
C ASP A 68 -11.90 -7.24 -2.10
N ALA A 69 -11.61 -6.05 -2.64
CA ALA A 69 -10.28 -5.49 -2.76
C ALA A 69 -10.02 -4.43 -1.66
N TYR A 70 -10.09 -3.15 -2.00
CA TYR A 70 -9.91 -2.04 -1.06
C TYR A 70 -11.23 -1.55 -0.45
N GLY A 71 -12.35 -2.20 -0.79
CA GLY A 71 -13.70 -1.77 -0.47
C GLY A 71 -14.26 -0.80 -1.51
N GLN A 72 -15.56 -0.53 -1.38
CA GLN A 72 -16.17 0.60 -2.07
C GLN A 72 -15.62 1.92 -1.52
N ALA A 73 -15.61 2.97 -2.34
CA ALA A 73 -15.39 4.32 -1.85
C ALA A 73 -16.39 4.57 -0.72
N ASN A 74 -15.88 4.77 0.48
CA ASN A 74 -16.72 4.96 1.64
C ASN A 74 -16.98 6.45 1.81
N ASP A 75 -18.26 6.82 1.80
CA ASP A 75 -18.69 8.18 2.12
C ASP A 75 -18.32 8.52 3.59
N GLU A 76 -18.17 7.51 4.47
CA GLU A 76 -17.64 7.72 5.83
C GLU A 76 -16.13 8.05 5.85
N ALA A 77 -15.39 7.75 4.79
CA ALA A 77 -14.01 8.21 4.62
C ALA A 77 -13.94 9.65 4.11
N VAL A 78 -15.09 10.25 3.75
CA VAL A 78 -15.23 11.68 3.53
C VAL A 78 -15.48 12.34 4.88
N VAL A 79 -14.51 13.11 5.35
CA VAL A 79 -14.57 13.74 6.67
C VAL A 79 -14.65 15.25 6.52
N GLU A 80 -15.68 15.81 7.16
CA GLU A 80 -15.83 17.24 7.36
C GLU A 80 -14.94 17.69 8.53
N LEU A 81 -13.87 18.40 8.20
CA LEU A 81 -12.93 18.92 9.18
C LEU A 81 -13.16 20.43 9.34
N PRO A 82 -13.30 20.95 10.58
CA PRO A 82 -13.37 22.39 10.78
C PRO A 82 -12.07 23.03 10.29
N LYS A 83 -12.21 24.14 9.58
CA LYS A 83 -11.10 24.88 8.95
C LYS A 83 -9.97 25.23 9.93
N ASN A 84 -10.31 25.39 11.21
CA ASN A 84 -9.40 25.67 12.31
C ASN A 84 -8.31 24.60 12.51
N ILE A 85 -8.56 23.35 12.13
CA ILE A 85 -7.54 22.28 12.20
C ILE A 85 -6.40 22.55 11.21
N PHE A 86 -6.68 23.24 10.11
CA PHE A 86 -5.70 23.64 9.08
C PHE A 86 -5.09 25.01 9.36
N GLU A 87 -5.52 25.71 10.42
CA GLU A 87 -4.92 26.97 10.84
C GLU A 87 -3.63 26.68 11.64
N ILE A 88 -2.50 26.65 10.94
CA ILE A 88 -1.19 26.54 11.61
C ILE A 88 -0.74 27.95 12.00
N GLU A 89 -0.55 28.18 13.30
CA GLU A 89 -0.16 29.50 13.84
C GLU A 89 -1.12 30.65 13.48
N GLY A 90 -2.42 30.35 13.34
CA GLY A 90 -3.46 31.35 13.03
C GLY A 90 -3.44 31.85 11.58
N LYS A 91 -2.78 31.12 10.69
CA LYS A 91 -2.84 31.31 9.24
C LYS A 91 -3.10 29.97 8.56
N VAL A 92 -4.07 29.95 7.67
CA VAL A 92 -4.15 28.87 6.68
C VAL A 92 -3.09 29.19 5.62
N GLU A 93 -2.22 28.23 5.28
CA GLU A 93 -1.33 28.40 4.13
C GLU A 93 -2.16 28.63 2.86
N ASP A 94 -1.86 29.73 2.16
CA ASP A 94 -2.49 30.05 0.87
C ASP A 94 -2.19 28.92 -0.11
N GLY A 95 -3.24 28.26 -0.61
CA GLY A 95 -3.14 27.09 -1.48
C GLY A 95 -3.35 25.74 -0.80
N LEU A 96 -3.37 25.68 0.53
CA LEU A 96 -3.56 24.42 1.26
C LEU A 96 -5.00 23.90 1.12
N LEU A 97 -5.99 24.80 1.25
CA LEU A 97 -7.42 24.50 1.13
C LEU A 97 -7.96 24.81 -0.28
N GLU A 98 -7.27 24.34 -1.30
CA GLU A 98 -7.76 24.42 -2.68
C GLU A 98 -8.49 23.14 -3.07
N LEU A 99 -9.57 23.27 -3.83
CA LEU A 99 -10.30 22.13 -4.38
C LEU A 99 -9.36 21.26 -5.23
N GLY A 100 -9.33 19.96 -4.96
CA GLY A 100 -8.45 18.99 -5.59
C GLY A 100 -7.04 18.93 -5.00
N ASN A 101 -6.72 19.73 -3.97
CA ASN A 101 -5.42 19.66 -3.32
C ASN A 101 -5.31 18.41 -2.45
N VAL A 102 -4.13 17.78 -2.45
CA VAL A 102 -3.83 16.57 -1.69
C VAL A 102 -3.04 16.95 -0.44
N ILE A 103 -3.61 16.71 0.73
CA ILE A 103 -3.01 17.01 2.03
C ILE A 103 -2.62 15.69 2.73
N PRO A 104 -1.33 15.45 2.98
CA PRO A 104 -0.90 14.31 3.78
C PRO A 104 -1.29 14.54 5.25
N MET A 105 -2.14 13.66 5.77
CA MET A 105 -2.66 13.65 7.13
C MET A 105 -2.24 12.34 7.83
N GLN A 106 -2.42 12.28 9.14
CA GLN A 106 -2.17 11.07 9.91
C GLN A 106 -3.47 10.60 10.55
N SER A 107 -3.85 9.35 10.29
CA SER A 107 -4.99 8.70 10.92
C SER A 107 -4.74 8.47 12.42
N GLN A 108 -5.80 8.17 13.17
CA GLN A 108 -5.70 7.80 14.60
C GLN A 108 -4.81 6.58 14.84
N ASP A 109 -4.68 5.71 13.83
CA ASP A 109 -3.80 4.53 13.86
C ASP A 109 -2.32 4.88 13.60
N GLY A 110 -1.99 6.14 13.34
CA GLY A 110 -0.62 6.58 13.04
C GLY A 110 -0.21 6.40 11.57
N GLN A 111 -1.10 5.86 10.75
CA GLN A 111 -0.88 5.71 9.30
C GLN A 111 -0.98 7.07 8.60
N LYS A 112 -0.03 7.37 7.73
CA LYS A 112 -0.09 8.54 6.86
C LYS A 112 -1.10 8.27 5.75
N LEU A 113 -2.11 9.11 5.64
CA LEU A 113 -3.14 9.08 4.61
C LEU A 113 -3.07 10.36 3.80
N ASN A 114 -3.47 10.30 2.54
CA ASN A 114 -3.56 11.48 1.71
C ASN A 114 -5.04 11.86 1.61
N GLY A 115 -5.42 13.02 2.14
CA GLY A 115 -6.77 13.56 2.02
C GLY A 115 -6.87 14.50 0.82
N VAL A 116 -7.85 14.31 -0.05
CA VAL A 116 -8.13 15.21 -1.16
C VAL A 116 -9.23 16.18 -0.76
N VAL A 117 -9.00 17.48 -0.93
CA VAL A 117 -10.03 18.49 -0.68
C VAL A 117 -11.09 18.42 -1.78
N ILE A 118 -12.29 17.99 -1.45
CA ILE A 118 -13.41 17.90 -2.42
C ILE A 118 -14.37 19.07 -2.30
N GLU A 119 -14.48 19.68 -1.12
CA GLU A 119 -15.32 20.85 -0.89
C GLU A 119 -14.71 21.77 0.18
N VAL A 120 -14.84 23.08 -0.02
CA VAL A 120 -14.36 24.10 0.92
C VAL A 120 -15.50 25.07 1.18
N ASP A 121 -16.03 25.04 2.39
CA ASP A 121 -17.06 25.97 2.87
C ASP A 121 -16.41 27.08 3.74
N ASP A 122 -17.23 28.00 4.27
CA ASP A 122 -16.75 29.15 5.06
C ASP A 122 -16.06 28.70 6.35
N ASN A 123 -16.56 27.64 7.01
CA ASN A 123 -16.06 27.16 8.31
C ASN A 123 -15.61 25.69 8.32
N VAL A 124 -15.97 24.92 7.29
CA VAL A 124 -15.76 23.47 7.21
C VAL A 124 -15.10 23.14 5.88
N VAL A 125 -14.22 22.14 5.89
CA VAL A 125 -13.55 21.61 4.71
C VAL A 125 -13.87 20.13 4.63
N THR A 126 -14.40 19.71 3.49
CA THR A 126 -14.71 18.31 3.23
C THR A 126 -13.51 17.68 2.53
N MET A 127 -12.93 16.69 3.18
CA MET A 127 -11.79 15.95 2.67
C MET A 127 -12.16 14.50 2.44
N ASP A 128 -11.82 14.00 1.25
CA ASP A 128 -11.91 12.59 0.92
C ASP A 128 -10.61 11.90 1.30
N PHE A 129 -10.68 10.92 2.20
CA PHE A 129 -9.55 10.07 2.60
C PHE A 129 -9.63 8.66 2.00
N ASN A 130 -10.45 8.47 0.96
CA ASN A 130 -10.53 7.18 0.29
C ASN A 130 -9.18 6.83 -0.32
N HIS A 131 -8.85 5.53 -0.32
CA HIS A 131 -7.72 5.07 -1.08
C HIS A 131 -7.96 5.40 -2.56
N PRO A 132 -6.95 5.82 -3.34
CA PRO A 132 -7.12 6.13 -4.77
C PRO A 132 -7.59 4.94 -5.63
N LEU A 133 -7.71 3.75 -5.03
CA LEU A 133 -8.18 2.51 -5.65
C LEU A 133 -9.49 1.99 -5.02
N ALA A 134 -10.06 2.73 -4.06
CA ALA A 134 -11.31 2.36 -3.41
C ALA A 134 -12.49 2.77 -4.31
N GLY A 135 -13.45 1.86 -4.49
CA GLY A 135 -14.60 2.07 -5.38
C GLY A 135 -14.39 1.61 -6.82
N ASP A 136 -13.16 1.29 -7.22
CA ASP A 136 -12.86 0.73 -8.52
C ASP A 136 -12.51 -0.75 -8.44
N ASP A 137 -12.91 -1.50 -9.46
CA ASP A 137 -12.55 -2.91 -9.54
C ASP A 137 -11.08 -3.08 -9.94
N LEU A 138 -10.45 -4.13 -9.42
CA LEU A 138 -9.03 -4.40 -9.66
C LEU A 138 -8.87 -5.61 -10.59
N TYR A 139 -8.18 -5.41 -11.70
CA TYR A 139 -7.80 -6.49 -12.60
C TYR A 139 -6.36 -6.93 -12.35
N PHE A 140 -6.20 -8.19 -11.93
CA PHE A 140 -4.89 -8.81 -11.74
C PHE A 140 -4.59 -9.75 -12.89
N SER A 141 -3.47 -9.54 -13.56
CA SER A 141 -2.99 -10.43 -14.63
C SER A 141 -1.52 -10.75 -14.43
N GLY A 142 -1.16 -12.02 -14.47
CA GLY A 142 0.16 -12.43 -14.04
C GLY A 142 0.46 -13.89 -14.26
N HIS A 143 1.58 -14.33 -13.73
CA HIS A 143 1.92 -15.74 -13.67
C HIS A 143 2.84 -16.04 -12.50
N ILE A 144 2.80 -17.30 -12.08
CA ILE A 144 3.58 -17.76 -10.94
C ILE A 144 4.98 -18.13 -11.44
N ILE A 145 5.99 -17.56 -10.82
CA ILE A 145 7.40 -17.84 -11.13
C ILE A 145 7.83 -19.11 -10.41
N GLU A 146 7.64 -19.14 -9.09
CA GLU A 146 8.13 -20.23 -8.24
C GLU A 146 7.19 -20.47 -7.05
N VAL A 147 7.11 -21.73 -6.61
CA VAL A 147 6.42 -22.11 -5.39
C VAL A 147 7.34 -23.01 -4.59
N ARG A 148 7.68 -22.59 -3.37
CA ARG A 148 8.52 -23.34 -2.44
C ARG A 148 7.89 -23.45 -1.06
N GLU A 149 8.44 -24.33 -0.23
CA GLU A 149 8.00 -24.44 1.16
C GLU A 149 8.55 -23.26 1.98
N ALA A 150 7.71 -22.70 2.86
CA ALA A 150 8.16 -21.67 3.77
C ALA A 150 9.14 -22.25 4.79
N THR A 151 10.20 -21.51 5.07
CA THR A 151 11.11 -21.89 6.16
C THR A 151 10.47 -21.59 7.51
N ALA A 152 10.90 -22.30 8.55
CA ALA A 152 10.42 -22.07 9.92
C ALA A 152 10.62 -20.62 10.39
N ASN A 153 11.61 -19.91 9.85
CA ASN A 153 11.83 -18.51 10.13
C ASN A 153 10.77 -17.62 9.47
N GLU A 154 10.42 -17.86 8.20
CA GLU A 154 9.38 -17.11 7.47
C GLU A 154 8.00 -17.31 8.09
N LEU A 155 7.67 -18.54 8.49
CA LEU A 155 6.43 -18.85 9.20
C LEU A 155 6.33 -18.14 10.55
N LYS A 156 7.47 -17.98 11.24
CA LYS A 156 7.53 -17.30 12.53
C LYS A 156 7.46 -15.78 12.40
N ASN A 157 8.02 -15.23 11.33
CA ASN A 157 7.99 -13.78 11.06
C ASN A 157 6.69 -13.34 10.38
N GLY A 158 5.96 -14.26 9.74
CA GLY A 158 4.69 -13.97 9.04
C GLY A 158 4.86 -13.42 7.62
N TYR A 159 6.10 -13.27 7.15
CA TYR A 159 6.42 -12.74 5.82
C TYR A 159 7.48 -13.59 5.14
N ALA A 160 7.41 -13.70 3.81
CA ALA A 160 8.46 -14.32 3.03
C ALA A 160 9.71 -13.43 3.05
N ALA A 161 10.88 -14.05 3.16
CA ALA A 161 12.13 -13.31 3.00
C ALA A 161 12.29 -12.98 1.52
N SER A 162 11.85 -11.79 1.10
CA SER A 162 12.28 -11.25 -0.19
C SER A 162 13.76 -10.92 -0.08
N GLU A 163 14.62 -11.67 -0.76
CA GLU A 163 15.99 -11.24 -0.99
C GLU A 163 15.94 -9.90 -1.74
N GLN A 164 16.54 -8.87 -1.16
CA GLN A 164 16.70 -7.52 -1.72
C GLN A 164 15.49 -6.57 -1.62
N TYR A 165 15.18 -6.18 -0.40
CA TYR A 165 15.35 -4.76 -0.08
C TYR A 165 16.21 -4.68 1.17
N GLU A 166 17.52 -4.56 0.98
CA GLU A 166 18.30 -3.70 1.87
C GLU A 166 17.62 -2.34 1.77
N HIS A 167 16.61 -2.12 2.63
CA HIS A 167 16.30 -0.77 3.04
C HIS A 167 17.57 -0.35 3.74
N ASP A 168 18.46 0.26 2.97
CA ASP A 168 19.50 1.14 3.45
C ASP A 168 18.72 2.21 4.24
N HIS A 169 18.36 1.86 5.46
CA HIS A 169 18.26 2.81 6.53
C HIS A 169 19.67 3.35 6.64
N ASP A 170 19.97 4.29 5.76
CA ASP A 170 20.85 5.41 6.04
C ASP A 170 20.23 6.08 7.27
N HIS A 171 20.50 5.46 8.43
CA HIS A 171 20.64 6.17 9.67
C HIS A 171 21.87 7.05 9.42
N ASP A 172 21.64 8.18 8.77
CA ASP A 172 22.52 9.33 8.83
C ASP A 172 22.56 9.70 10.32
N ASP A 173 23.48 9.05 11.04
CA ASP A 173 24.00 9.47 12.32
C ASP A 173 24.68 10.81 12.02
N HIS A 174 23.87 11.86 12.02
CA HIS A 174 24.31 13.21 11.79
C HIS A 174 25.29 13.54 12.92
N GLU A 175 26.58 13.39 12.61
CA GLU A 175 27.70 13.64 13.48
C GLU A 175 27.58 15.06 14.09
N HIS A 176 27.26 15.14 15.37
CA HIS A 176 27.54 16.33 16.16
C HIS A 176 28.99 16.27 16.66
N SER A 177 29.94 16.57 15.76
CA SER A 177 31.32 16.87 16.11
C SER A 177 31.47 18.34 16.51
N CYS A 178 31.69 18.57 17.81
CA CYS A 178 32.28 19.79 18.40
C CYS A 178 32.64 19.40 19.84
N GLY A 179 33.87 19.41 20.37
CA GLY A 179 35.18 19.87 19.92
C GLY A 179 36.04 20.01 21.20
N CYS A 180 37.26 19.47 21.17
CA CYS A 180 38.44 19.71 22.02
C CYS A 180 38.33 20.28 23.45
N GLY A 181 39.02 19.63 24.41
CA GLY A 181 39.44 20.25 25.67
C GLY A 181 40.32 19.37 26.56
N CYS A 182 41.63 19.55 26.47
CA CYS A 182 42.69 18.76 27.10
C CYS A 182 42.86 19.02 28.62
N ASP A 183 43.29 17.97 29.34
CA ASP A 183 44.33 17.93 30.40
C ASP A 183 44.55 19.14 31.34
N HIS A 184 44.25 18.97 32.64
CA HIS A 184 45.22 19.07 33.76
C HIS A 184 44.68 18.45 35.06
#